data_AF-A0A7C0VD95-F1
#
_entry.id   AF-A0A7C0VD95-F1
#
_cell.length_a   1.000
_cell.length_b   1.000
_cell.length_c   1.000
_cell.angle_alpha   90.00
_cell.angle_beta   90.00
_cell.angle_gamma   90.00
#
_symmetry.space_group_name_H-M   'P 1'
#
loop_
_entity.id
_entity.type
_entity.pdbx_description
1 polymer ?
#
loop_
_entity_poly.entity_id
_entity_poly.type
_entity_poly.pdbx_seq_one_letter_code
_entity_poly.pdbx_strand_id
1 'polypeptide(L)'
;MNLMFYAVNQVLQQDSELGVLLQTLFSFAFIVYLFYAQRIQAMTMLRQIEVNLRKIKSFRDKSRETAIEAIKKFGKPAFDPTSQVDRFMEHFMIAPVDMDPAGVVGKLGQIVNVREFTFEREVAQMAPEATPAQRHNLENLLEASLALNVFYKVIRHYYLIGKKTMNIYIIMQIHMILPALIQQVEAYSAALQAFRDGIPIGDSVGPIVAAKLLNGAPTKEVAKEMVAGETTIEGRRVIVIKALGPGGSVGRPGDAIERLLEEEDGK
;
A
#
# COMPACT_ATOMS: atom_id res chain seq x y z
N MET A 1 23.70 20.22 39.35
CA MET A 1 22.21 20.28 39.34
C MET A 1 21.62 21.16 40.45
N ASN A 2 22.41 21.98 41.17
CA ASN A 2 21.92 22.85 42.26
C ASN A 2 22.02 24.36 41.99
N LEU A 3 22.85 24.83 41.04
CA LEU A 3 22.97 26.27 40.76
C LEU A 3 21.77 26.87 40.01
N MET A 4 21.17 26.12 39.08
CA MET A 4 19.95 26.54 38.38
C MET A 4 18.75 26.62 39.34
N PHE A 5 18.66 25.68 40.29
CA PHE A 5 17.63 25.69 41.32
C PHE A 5 17.81 26.83 42.33
N TYR A 6 19.05 27.14 42.72
CA TYR A 6 19.35 28.29 43.59
C TYR A 6 19.14 29.64 42.90
N ALA A 7 19.48 29.77 41.62
CA ALA A 7 19.24 31.00 40.86
C ALA A 7 17.73 31.26 40.65
N VAL A 8 16.95 30.22 40.40
CA VAL A 8 15.48 30.32 40.34
C VAL A 8 14.89 30.62 41.71
N ASN A 9 15.41 30.04 42.80
CA ASN A 9 14.97 30.36 44.16
C ASN A 9 15.35 31.80 44.58
N GLN A 10 16.49 32.33 44.16
CA GLN A 10 16.89 33.71 44.44
C GLN A 10 16.09 34.75 43.63
N VAL A 11 15.62 34.40 42.44
CA VAL A 11 14.68 35.25 41.67
C VAL A 11 13.27 35.20 42.26
N LEU A 12 12.88 34.07 42.88
CA LEU A 12 11.59 33.91 43.58
C LEU A 12 11.60 34.48 45.01
N GLN A 13 12.76 34.65 45.64
CA GLN A 13 12.93 35.26 46.97
C GLN A 13 13.24 36.76 46.91
N GLN A 14 12.65 37.47 45.94
CA GLN A 14 12.62 38.92 45.99
C GLN A 14 11.17 39.34 46.27
N ASP A 15 10.88 39.66 47.54
CA ASP A 15 9.73 40.46 47.96
C ASP A 15 9.85 41.91 47.42
N SER A 16 10.23 42.06 46.15
CA SER A 16 10.31 43.31 45.43
C SER A 16 9.06 43.44 44.56
N GLU A 17 8.38 44.58 44.64
CA GLU A 17 7.20 44.89 43.82
C GLU A 17 7.50 44.69 42.31
N LEU A 18 8.76 44.93 41.91
CA LEU A 18 9.26 44.66 40.56
C LEU A 18 9.26 43.16 40.20
N GLY A 19 9.64 42.28 41.13
CA GLY A 19 9.63 40.82 40.93
C GLY A 19 8.21 40.29 40.74
N VAL A 20 7.26 40.75 41.58
CA VAL A 20 5.83 40.42 41.46
C VAL A 20 5.25 40.93 40.13
N LEU A 21 5.62 42.14 39.70
CA LEU A 21 5.18 42.73 38.44
C LEU A 21 5.72 41.97 37.22
N LEU A 22 7.01 41.59 37.25
CA LEU A 22 7.64 40.75 36.22
C LEU A 22 7.03 39.34 36.16
N GLN A 23 6.80 38.71 37.32
CA GLN A 23 6.16 37.39 37.39
C GLN A 23 4.72 37.43 36.86
N THR A 24 3.97 38.49 37.17
CA THR A 24 2.60 38.69 36.68
C THR A 24 2.59 38.88 35.16
N LEU A 25 3.47 39.74 34.64
CA LEU A 25 3.64 39.95 33.20
C LEU A 25 4.01 38.64 32.49
N PHE A 26 4.96 37.89 33.04
CA PHE A 26 5.38 36.61 32.49
C PHE A 26 4.25 35.57 32.51
N SER A 27 3.50 35.49 33.62
CA SER A 27 2.35 34.58 33.74
C SER A 27 1.25 34.94 32.73
N PHE A 28 0.98 36.23 32.54
CA PHE A 28 0.04 36.69 31.53
C PHE A 28 0.51 36.35 30.10
N ALA A 29 1.78 36.61 29.78
CA ALA A 29 2.37 36.24 28.49
C ALA A 29 2.34 34.72 28.26
N PHE A 30 2.56 33.92 29.31
CA PHE A 30 2.50 32.46 29.25
C PHE A 30 1.08 31.95 28.99
N ILE A 31 0.07 32.53 29.64
CA ILE A 31 -1.35 32.20 29.39
C ILE A 31 -1.70 32.50 27.93
N VAL A 32 -1.32 33.68 27.42
CA VAL A 32 -1.51 34.02 26.01
C VAL A 32 -0.81 32.99 25.12
N TYR A 33 0.46 32.67 25.41
CA TYR A 33 1.21 31.65 24.66
C TYR A 33 0.48 30.30 24.63
N LEU A 34 -0.08 29.80 25.74
CA LEU A 34 -0.78 28.51 25.76
C LEU A 34 -1.97 28.46 24.79
N PHE A 35 -2.73 29.55 24.67
CA PHE A 35 -3.85 29.62 23.72
C PHE A 35 -3.39 29.66 22.26
N TYR A 36 -2.28 30.33 21.96
CA TYR A 36 -1.76 30.45 20.59
C TYR A 36 -0.85 29.30 20.18
N ALA A 37 -0.18 28.64 21.13
CA ALA A 37 0.77 27.55 20.88
C ALA A 37 0.10 26.39 20.15
N GLN A 38 -1.13 26.01 20.56
CA GLN A 38 -1.89 24.96 19.89
C GLN A 38 -2.20 25.30 18.42
N ARG A 39 -2.54 26.57 18.13
CA ARG A 39 -2.80 27.02 16.75
C ARG A 39 -1.52 27.02 15.91
N ILE A 40 -0.41 27.50 16.49
CA ILE A 40 0.90 27.51 15.82
C ILE A 40 1.37 26.08 15.52
N GLN A 41 1.18 25.16 16.46
CA GLN A 41 1.48 23.75 16.29
C GLN A 41 0.63 23.13 15.17
N ALA A 42 -0.69 23.36 15.18
CA ALA A 42 -1.61 22.90 14.14
C ALA A 42 -1.17 23.37 12.74
N MET A 43 -0.82 24.66 12.61
CA MET A 43 -0.36 25.24 11.35
C MET A 43 0.95 24.62 10.86
N THR A 44 1.88 24.37 11.78
CA THR A 44 3.16 23.71 11.47
C THR A 44 2.92 22.28 10.98
N MET A 45 2.07 21.51 11.67
CA MET A 45 1.70 20.15 11.27
C MET A 45 1.01 20.12 9.90
N LEU A 46 0.05 21.02 9.66
CA LEU A 46 -0.64 21.15 8.36
C LEU A 46 0.35 21.42 7.23
N ARG A 47 1.33 22.30 7.44
CA ARG A 47 2.36 22.59 6.44
C ARG A 47 3.21 21.36 6.13
N GLN A 48 3.58 20.58 7.14
CA GLN A 48 4.33 19.33 6.95
C GLN A 48 3.49 18.29 6.20
N ILE A 49 2.21 18.14 6.54
CA ILE A 49 1.27 17.27 5.81
C ILE A 49 1.17 17.72 4.34
N GLU A 50 1.04 19.02 4.08
CA GLU A 50 0.90 19.56 2.73
C GLU A 50 2.12 19.27 1.85
N VAL A 51 3.33 19.44 2.37
CA VAL A 51 4.58 19.15 1.63
C VAL A 51 4.62 17.67 1.24
N ASN A 52 4.32 16.78 2.18
CA ASN A 52 4.29 15.34 1.90
C ASN A 52 3.14 14.96 0.96
N LEU A 53 1.98 15.60 1.08
CA LEU A 53 0.86 15.37 0.16
C LEU A 53 1.23 15.71 -1.29
N ARG A 54 2.02 16.77 -1.53
CA ARG A 54 2.56 17.07 -2.87
C ARG A 54 3.49 15.98 -3.37
N LYS A 55 4.33 15.41 -2.50
CA LYS A 55 5.18 14.26 -2.83
C LYS A 55 4.34 13.04 -3.21
N ILE A 56 3.32 12.70 -2.41
CA ILE A 56 2.40 11.58 -2.69
C ILE A 56 1.65 11.79 -4.01
N LYS A 57 1.19 13.03 -4.27
CA LYS A 57 0.58 13.39 -5.56
C LYS A 57 1.52 13.11 -6.73
N SER A 58 2.81 13.48 -6.61
CA SER A 58 3.79 13.24 -7.67
C SER A 58 3.99 11.76 -7.98
N PHE A 59 3.97 10.88 -6.96
CA PHE A 59 4.02 9.44 -7.17
C PHE A 59 2.78 8.90 -7.88
N ARG A 60 1.58 9.36 -7.47
CA ARG A 60 0.31 9.01 -8.12
C ARG A 60 0.26 9.47 -9.59
N ASP A 61 0.71 10.68 -9.87
CA ASP A 61 0.68 11.21 -11.24
C ASP A 61 1.71 10.48 -12.13
N LYS A 62 2.90 10.20 -11.59
CA LYS A 62 3.91 9.38 -12.28
C LYS A 62 3.46 7.93 -12.51
N SER A 63 2.73 7.33 -11.56
CA SER A 63 2.23 5.95 -11.71
C SER A 63 1.21 5.86 -12.84
N ARG A 64 0.29 6.85 -12.91
CA ARG A 64 -0.68 6.98 -13.99
C ARG A 64 0.01 7.10 -15.36
N GLU A 65 1.00 7.97 -15.47
CA GLU A 65 1.76 8.14 -16.71
C GLU A 65 2.48 6.85 -17.11
N THR A 66 3.15 6.20 -16.15
CA THR A 66 3.85 4.92 -16.34
C THR A 66 2.89 3.82 -16.82
N ALA A 67 1.67 3.76 -16.27
CA ALA A 67 0.65 2.80 -16.69
C ALA A 67 0.19 3.02 -18.14
N ILE A 68 -0.07 4.27 -18.52
CA ILE A 68 -0.46 4.63 -19.88
C ILE A 68 0.66 4.27 -20.87
N GLU A 69 1.91 4.59 -20.54
CA GLU A 69 3.07 4.24 -21.36
C GLU A 69 3.24 2.72 -21.51
N ALA A 70 3.12 1.97 -20.41
CA ALA A 70 3.27 0.52 -20.42
C ALA A 70 2.19 -0.14 -21.29
N ILE A 71 0.93 0.29 -21.16
CA ILE A 71 -0.17 -0.21 -22.00
C ILE A 71 0.06 0.12 -23.48
N LYS A 72 0.49 1.35 -23.80
CA LYS A 72 0.82 1.74 -25.19
C LYS A 72 1.96 0.90 -25.76
N LYS A 73 2.97 0.59 -24.94
CA LYS A 73 4.15 -0.19 -25.35
C LYS A 73 3.83 -1.67 -25.57
N PHE A 74 3.15 -2.31 -24.62
CA PHE A 74 2.96 -3.77 -24.62
C PHE A 74 1.60 -4.20 -25.18
N GLY A 75 0.56 -3.41 -24.96
CA GLY A 75 -0.80 -3.73 -25.39
C GLY A 75 -1.18 -3.24 -26.78
N LYS A 76 -0.47 -2.21 -27.27
CA LYS A 76 -0.70 -1.52 -28.57
C LYS A 76 -2.19 -1.34 -28.92
N PRO A 77 -3.00 -0.75 -28.02
CA PRO A 77 -4.41 -0.53 -28.31
C PRO A 77 -4.59 0.41 -29.50
N ALA A 78 -5.63 0.17 -30.30
CA ALA A 78 -6.00 1.03 -31.44
C ALA A 78 -6.57 2.41 -31.01
N PHE A 79 -6.75 2.64 -29.71
CA PHE A 79 -7.33 3.84 -29.11
C PHE A 79 -6.44 4.36 -27.97
N ASP A 80 -6.70 5.58 -27.49
CA ASP A 80 -5.96 6.13 -26.34
C ASP A 80 -6.45 5.50 -25.01
N PRO A 81 -5.61 4.73 -24.28
CA PRO A 81 -6.03 4.02 -23.08
C PRO A 81 -6.23 4.92 -21.85
N THR A 82 -5.92 6.22 -21.94
CA THR A 82 -5.92 7.18 -20.83
C THR A 82 -7.21 7.15 -20.00
N SER A 83 -8.37 7.19 -20.64
CA SER A 83 -9.67 7.18 -19.95
C SER A 83 -9.96 5.86 -19.24
N GLN A 84 -9.47 4.74 -19.78
CA GLN A 84 -9.63 3.42 -19.18
C GLN A 84 -8.71 3.26 -17.98
N VAL A 85 -7.46 3.74 -18.05
CA VAL A 85 -6.54 3.79 -16.91
C VAL A 85 -7.11 4.65 -15.79
N ASP A 86 -7.64 5.83 -16.12
CA ASP A 86 -8.27 6.71 -15.13
C ASP A 86 -9.43 6.03 -14.42
N ARG A 87 -10.31 5.36 -15.18
CA ARG A 87 -11.42 4.57 -14.60
C ARG A 87 -10.90 3.41 -13.75
N PHE A 88 -9.87 2.71 -14.21
CA PHE A 88 -9.27 1.61 -13.45
C PHE A 88 -8.78 2.07 -12.07
N MET A 89 -8.06 3.20 -12.02
CA MET A 89 -7.54 3.79 -10.79
C MET A 89 -8.63 4.29 -9.81
N GLU A 90 -9.90 4.33 -10.22
CA GLU A 90 -11.04 4.68 -9.38
C GLU A 90 -11.82 3.47 -8.86
N HIS A 91 -11.40 2.24 -9.19
CA HIS A 91 -12.02 1.04 -8.63
C HIS A 91 -11.90 0.99 -7.10
N PHE A 92 -12.92 0.44 -6.46
CA PHE A 92 -12.91 0.14 -5.05
C PHE A 92 -13.67 -1.17 -4.81
N MET A 93 -13.28 -1.88 -3.75
CA MET A 93 -13.91 -3.11 -3.34
C MET A 93 -14.71 -2.84 -2.06
N ILE A 94 -15.96 -3.31 -2.03
CA ILE A 94 -16.79 -3.27 -0.83
C ILE A 94 -16.56 -4.58 -0.07
N ALA A 95 -15.93 -4.49 1.10
CA ALA A 95 -15.69 -5.64 1.95
C ALA A 95 -17.01 -6.16 2.56
N PRO A 96 -17.12 -7.47 2.84
CA PRO A 96 -18.26 -8.02 3.57
C PRO A 96 -18.32 -7.46 5.01
N VAL A 97 -19.51 -7.44 5.60
CA VAL A 97 -19.70 -7.03 7.00
C VAL A 97 -19.29 -8.17 7.94
N ASP A 98 -18.61 -7.85 9.03
CA ASP A 98 -18.01 -8.84 9.95
C ASP A 98 -19.02 -9.79 10.62
N MET A 99 -20.28 -9.38 10.77
CA MET A 99 -21.36 -10.16 11.41
C MET A 99 -22.10 -11.08 10.43
N ASP A 100 -21.42 -11.65 9.45
CA ASP A 100 -22.07 -12.51 8.45
C ASP A 100 -22.41 -13.90 9.01
N PRO A 101 -23.70 -14.29 9.12
CA PRO A 101 -24.09 -15.59 9.67
C PRO A 101 -23.60 -16.78 8.84
N ALA A 102 -23.35 -16.58 7.54
CA ALA A 102 -22.85 -17.62 6.63
C ALA A 102 -21.31 -17.74 6.64
N GLY A 103 -20.62 -16.91 7.43
CA GLY A 103 -19.16 -16.84 7.50
C GLY A 103 -18.57 -15.84 6.50
N VAL A 104 -17.65 -15.00 7.00
CA VAL A 104 -17.04 -13.91 6.25
C VAL A 104 -16.02 -14.42 5.22
N VAL A 105 -15.36 -15.55 5.50
CA VAL A 105 -14.24 -16.08 4.69
C VAL A 105 -14.67 -16.46 3.28
N GLY A 106 -15.74 -17.25 3.14
CA GLY A 106 -16.22 -17.69 1.82
C GLY A 106 -16.70 -16.52 0.95
N LYS A 107 -17.40 -15.56 1.57
CA LYS A 107 -17.86 -14.35 0.90
C LYS A 107 -16.70 -13.44 0.47
N LEU A 108 -15.70 -13.27 1.33
CA LEU A 108 -14.48 -12.53 0.98
C LEU A 108 -13.77 -13.19 -0.20
N GLY A 109 -13.63 -14.52 -0.19
CA GLY A 109 -13.06 -15.27 -1.31
C GLY A 109 -13.79 -15.01 -2.62
N GLN A 110 -15.13 -15.04 -2.61
CA GLN A 110 -15.92 -14.70 -3.81
C GLN A 110 -15.71 -13.25 -4.27
N ILE A 111 -15.66 -12.29 -3.36
CA ILE A 111 -15.44 -10.87 -3.70
C ILE A 111 -14.05 -10.67 -4.31
N VAL A 112 -13.02 -11.30 -3.74
CA VAL A 112 -11.65 -11.27 -4.27
C VAL A 112 -11.61 -11.89 -5.67
N ASN A 113 -12.27 -13.04 -5.86
CA ASN A 113 -12.34 -13.71 -7.16
C ASN A 113 -13.02 -12.83 -8.24
N VAL A 114 -14.09 -12.13 -7.87
CA VAL A 114 -14.80 -11.22 -8.79
C VAL A 114 -13.94 -10.00 -9.11
N ARG A 115 -13.20 -9.46 -8.14
CA ARG A 115 -12.27 -8.35 -8.35
C ARG A 115 -11.17 -8.74 -9.33
N GLU A 116 -10.50 -9.86 -9.07
CA GLU A 116 -9.45 -10.43 -9.91
C GLU A 116 -9.95 -10.64 -11.35
N PHE A 117 -11.08 -11.32 -11.52
CA PHE A 117 -11.70 -11.53 -12.84
C PHE A 117 -12.02 -10.21 -13.56
N THR A 118 -12.51 -9.21 -12.83
CA THR A 118 -12.84 -7.90 -13.40
C THR A 118 -11.57 -7.19 -13.88
N PHE A 119 -10.49 -7.25 -13.09
CA PHE A 119 -9.23 -6.61 -13.39
C PHE A 119 -8.55 -7.23 -14.61
N GLU A 120 -8.44 -8.56 -14.65
CA GLU A 120 -7.94 -9.31 -15.81
C GLU A 120 -8.69 -8.93 -17.10
N ARG A 121 -10.02 -8.82 -17.01
CA ARG A 121 -10.86 -8.45 -18.15
C ARG A 121 -10.63 -7.01 -18.61
N GLU A 122 -10.50 -6.05 -17.69
CA GLU A 122 -10.20 -4.67 -18.04
C GLU A 122 -8.82 -4.55 -18.70
N VAL A 123 -7.81 -5.27 -18.17
CA VAL A 123 -6.47 -5.30 -18.75
C VAL A 123 -6.48 -5.92 -20.14
N ALA A 124 -7.21 -7.01 -20.34
CA ALA A 124 -7.35 -7.63 -21.66
C ALA A 124 -7.98 -6.69 -22.70
N GLN A 125 -8.90 -5.82 -22.29
CA GLN A 125 -9.48 -4.79 -23.16
C GLN A 125 -8.50 -3.65 -23.46
N MET A 126 -7.71 -3.24 -22.46
CA MET A 126 -6.70 -2.19 -22.60
C MET A 126 -5.48 -2.64 -23.43
N ALA A 127 -5.12 -3.92 -23.36
CA ALA A 127 -3.90 -4.47 -23.92
C ALA A 127 -4.13 -5.77 -24.72
N PRO A 128 -4.83 -5.71 -25.86
CA PRO A 128 -5.23 -6.90 -26.62
C PRO A 128 -4.03 -7.68 -27.19
N GLU A 129 -2.95 -7.00 -27.57
CA GLU A 129 -1.76 -7.64 -28.17
C GLU A 129 -0.73 -8.14 -27.15
N ALA A 130 -0.94 -7.87 -25.85
CA ALA A 130 0.00 -8.27 -24.81
C ALA A 130 -0.02 -9.79 -24.58
N THR A 131 1.15 -10.38 -24.33
CA THR A 131 1.28 -11.79 -23.91
C THR A 131 0.66 -12.01 -22.53
N PRO A 132 0.30 -13.25 -22.14
CA PRO A 132 -0.27 -13.52 -20.81
C PRO A 132 0.58 -12.94 -19.67
N ALA A 133 1.90 -13.19 -19.67
CA ALA A 133 2.81 -12.64 -18.67
C ALA A 133 2.85 -11.10 -18.66
N GLN A 134 2.79 -10.46 -19.84
CA GLN A 134 2.71 -9.00 -19.94
C GLN A 134 1.39 -8.47 -19.38
N ARG A 135 0.27 -9.16 -19.59
CA ARG A 135 -1.02 -8.76 -19.02
C ARG A 135 -1.01 -8.82 -17.50
N HIS A 136 -0.47 -9.87 -16.90
CA HIS A 136 -0.33 -9.94 -15.43
C HIS A 136 0.59 -8.84 -14.88
N ASN A 137 1.67 -8.51 -15.59
CA ASN A 137 2.53 -7.39 -15.19
C ASN A 137 1.81 -6.03 -15.31
N LEU A 138 1.00 -5.82 -16.36
CA LEU A 138 0.18 -4.63 -16.53
C LEU A 138 -0.92 -4.52 -15.47
N GLU A 139 -1.56 -5.64 -15.13
CA GLU A 139 -2.53 -5.74 -14.05
C GLU A 139 -1.91 -5.29 -12.72
N ASN A 140 -0.80 -5.90 -12.32
CA ASN A 140 -0.07 -5.54 -11.11
C ASN A 140 0.37 -4.06 -11.08
N LEU A 141 0.80 -3.53 -12.23
CA LEU A 141 1.16 -2.11 -12.37
C LEU A 141 -0.05 -1.20 -12.14
N LEU A 142 -1.20 -1.54 -12.72
CA LEU A 142 -2.44 -0.81 -12.54
C LEU A 142 -2.97 -0.92 -11.10
N GLU A 143 -2.83 -2.08 -10.46
CA GLU A 143 -3.15 -2.27 -9.04
C GLU A 143 -2.28 -1.38 -8.13
N ALA A 144 -0.97 -1.33 -8.37
CA ALA A 144 -0.07 -0.43 -7.63
C ALA A 144 -0.42 1.05 -7.87
N SER A 145 -0.81 1.40 -9.09
CA SER A 145 -1.27 2.75 -9.43
C SER A 145 -2.58 3.11 -8.72
N LEU A 146 -3.52 2.17 -8.65
CA LEU A 146 -4.75 2.28 -7.87
C LEU A 146 -4.45 2.50 -6.39
N ALA A 147 -3.54 1.73 -5.80
CA ALA A 147 -3.14 1.89 -4.40
C ALA A 147 -2.59 3.29 -4.10
N LEU A 148 -1.68 3.80 -4.95
CA LEU A 148 -1.16 5.16 -4.84
C LEU A 148 -2.25 6.24 -4.96
N ASN A 149 -3.24 6.01 -5.82
CA ASN A 149 -4.40 6.89 -5.95
C ASN A 149 -5.26 6.90 -4.68
N VAL A 150 -5.46 5.74 -4.06
CA VAL A 150 -6.17 5.63 -2.76
C VAL A 150 -5.42 6.37 -1.66
N PHE A 151 -4.10 6.18 -1.53
CA PHE A 151 -3.29 6.92 -0.55
C PHE A 151 -3.43 8.43 -0.73
N TYR A 152 -3.29 8.92 -1.95
CA TYR A 152 -3.45 10.35 -2.25
C TYR A 152 -4.85 10.87 -1.87
N LYS A 153 -5.92 10.17 -2.26
CA LYS A 153 -7.31 10.57 -1.98
C LYS A 153 -7.59 10.61 -0.48
N VAL A 154 -7.22 9.56 0.26
CA VAL A 154 -7.49 9.44 1.70
C VAL A 154 -6.72 10.49 2.49
N ILE A 155 -5.42 10.66 2.25
CA ILE A 155 -4.59 11.64 2.97
C ILE A 155 -5.07 13.06 2.65
N ARG A 156 -5.39 13.34 1.38
CA ARG A 156 -5.95 14.64 0.97
C ARG A 156 -7.27 14.92 1.67
N HIS A 157 -8.16 13.93 1.78
CA HIS A 157 -9.46 14.08 2.42
C HIS A 157 -9.30 14.55 3.87
N TYR A 158 -8.49 13.84 4.66
CA TYR A 158 -8.26 14.22 6.05
C TYR A 158 -7.48 15.54 6.19
N TYR A 159 -6.52 15.82 5.32
CA TYR A 159 -5.81 17.11 5.28
C TYR A 159 -6.79 18.28 5.07
N LEU A 160 -7.73 18.15 4.12
CA LEU A 160 -8.72 19.19 3.84
C LEU A 160 -9.68 19.39 5.02
N ILE A 161 -10.12 18.31 5.66
CA ILE A 161 -10.95 18.38 6.87
C ILE A 161 -10.20 19.10 8.00
N GLY A 162 -8.95 18.68 8.28
CA GLY A 162 -8.11 19.30 9.30
C GLY A 162 -7.87 20.79 9.02
N LYS A 163 -7.57 21.15 7.75
CA LYS A 163 -7.36 22.54 7.33
C LYS A 163 -8.62 23.41 7.46
N LYS A 164 -9.79 22.88 7.09
CA LYS A 164 -11.05 23.65 7.10
C LYS A 164 -11.60 23.82 8.52
N THR A 165 -11.52 22.77 9.33
CA THR A 165 -12.07 22.78 10.71
C THR A 165 -11.08 23.37 11.72
N MET A 166 -9.78 23.41 11.39
CA MET A 166 -8.70 23.72 12.33
C MET A 166 -8.76 22.84 13.59
N ASN A 167 -9.30 21.63 13.49
CA ASN A 167 -9.35 20.66 14.57
C ASN A 167 -7.97 20.01 14.75
N ILE A 168 -7.27 20.38 15.82
CA ILE A 168 -5.93 19.88 16.14
C ILE A 168 -5.87 18.35 16.24
N TYR A 169 -6.92 17.68 16.71
CA TYR A 169 -6.91 16.23 16.86
C TYR A 169 -6.90 15.51 15.51
N ILE A 170 -7.66 16.01 14.53
CA ILE A 170 -7.66 15.46 13.16
C ILE A 170 -6.29 15.67 12.52
N ILE A 171 -5.73 16.88 12.67
CA ILE A 171 -4.40 17.23 12.13
C ILE A 171 -3.32 16.33 12.73
N MET A 172 -3.35 16.15 14.05
CA MET A 172 -2.38 15.35 14.79
C MET A 172 -2.45 13.86 14.40
N GLN A 173 -3.65 13.29 14.25
CA GLN A 173 -3.82 11.89 13.83
C GLN A 173 -3.15 11.61 12.49
N ILE A 174 -3.40 12.45 11.49
CA ILE A 174 -2.76 12.31 10.16
C ILE A 174 -1.25 12.50 10.29
N HIS A 175 -0.82 13.55 11.00
CA HIS A 175 0.59 13.90 11.13
C HIS A 175 1.40 12.76 11.75
N MET A 176 0.87 12.08 12.78
CA MET A 176 1.55 10.97 13.45
C MET A 176 1.71 9.73 12.56
N ILE A 177 0.69 9.38 11.76
CA ILE A 177 0.74 8.19 10.89
C ILE A 177 1.44 8.45 9.55
N LEU A 178 1.58 9.72 9.17
CA LEU A 178 2.09 10.15 7.88
C LEU A 178 3.45 9.53 7.51
N PRO A 179 4.45 9.40 8.41
CA PRO A 179 5.72 8.76 8.06
C PRO A 179 5.56 7.31 7.61
N ALA A 180 4.70 6.54 8.27
CA ALA A 180 4.43 5.14 7.90
C ALA A 180 3.70 5.05 6.55
N LEU A 181 2.78 5.99 6.28
CA LEU A 181 2.11 6.06 4.98
C LEU A 181 3.08 6.44 3.85
N ILE A 182 4.03 7.34 4.10
CA ILE A 182 5.05 7.70 3.10
C ILE A 182 5.92 6.49 2.75
N GLN A 183 6.35 5.69 3.74
CA GLN A 183 7.12 4.48 3.49
C GLN A 183 6.35 3.49 2.60
N GLN A 184 5.05 3.31 2.84
CA GLN A 184 4.21 2.47 1.98
C GLN A 184 4.11 3.04 0.56
N VAL A 185 3.87 4.35 0.42
CA VAL A 185 3.83 5.02 -0.90
C VAL A 185 5.15 4.86 -1.66
N GLU A 186 6.28 5.00 -0.99
CA GLU A 186 7.61 4.79 -1.59
C GLU A 186 7.83 3.35 -2.02
N ALA A 187 7.39 2.37 -1.22
CA ALA A 187 7.45 0.96 -1.57
C ALA A 187 6.60 0.63 -2.81
N TYR A 188 5.35 1.13 -2.87
CA TYR A 188 4.50 0.98 -4.05
C TYR A 188 5.12 1.67 -5.28
N SER A 189 5.71 2.86 -5.10
CA SER A 189 6.38 3.55 -6.21
C SER A 189 7.60 2.80 -6.74
N ALA A 190 8.34 2.10 -5.88
CA ALA A 190 9.46 1.25 -6.30
C ALA A 190 8.95 0.02 -7.06
N ALA A 191 7.86 -0.59 -6.59
CA ALA A 191 7.24 -1.75 -7.22
C ALA A 191 6.74 -1.47 -8.64
N LEU A 192 6.28 -0.24 -8.95
CA LEU A 192 5.85 0.15 -10.30
C LEU A 192 6.90 -0.10 -11.38
N GLN A 193 8.16 0.22 -11.11
CA GLN A 193 9.24 0.02 -12.08
C GLN A 193 9.49 -1.47 -12.31
N ALA A 194 9.51 -2.24 -11.22
CA ALA A 194 9.66 -3.69 -11.30
C ALA A 194 8.52 -4.35 -12.10
N PHE A 195 7.26 -3.94 -11.90
CA PHE A 195 6.15 -4.45 -12.69
C PHE A 195 6.23 -4.05 -14.18
N ARG A 196 6.66 -2.81 -14.48
CA ARG A 196 6.88 -2.36 -15.87
C ARG A 196 7.91 -3.21 -16.60
N ASP A 197 8.97 -3.60 -15.89
CA ASP A 197 10.09 -4.35 -16.45
C ASP A 197 9.93 -5.89 -16.29
N GLY A 198 8.85 -6.34 -15.65
CA GLY A 198 8.58 -7.76 -15.40
C GLY A 198 9.56 -8.40 -14.41
N ILE A 199 10.17 -7.59 -13.54
CA ILE A 199 11.08 -8.05 -12.49
C ILE A 199 10.23 -8.65 -11.36
N PRO A 200 10.51 -9.87 -10.90
CA PRO A 200 9.78 -10.49 -9.80
C PRO A 200 9.92 -9.67 -8.51
N ILE A 201 8.82 -9.49 -7.79
CA ILE A 201 8.75 -8.75 -6.53
C ILE A 201 8.34 -9.68 -5.41
N GLY A 202 9.04 -9.62 -4.28
CA GLY A 202 8.76 -10.40 -3.07
C GLY A 202 9.87 -11.38 -2.73
N ASP A 203 9.53 -12.37 -1.90
CA ASP A 203 10.47 -13.42 -1.51
C ASP A 203 10.66 -14.43 -2.65
N SER A 204 11.63 -14.14 -3.53
CA SER A 204 12.01 -15.04 -4.61
C SER A 204 12.62 -16.35 -4.10
N VAL A 205 12.98 -16.47 -2.81
CA VAL A 205 13.62 -17.68 -2.27
C VAL A 205 12.69 -18.88 -2.39
N GLY A 206 11.40 -18.72 -2.05
CA GLY A 206 10.41 -19.80 -2.11
C GLY A 206 10.29 -20.42 -3.52
N PRO A 207 9.93 -19.63 -4.55
CA PRO A 207 9.86 -20.12 -5.93
C PRO A 207 11.18 -20.68 -6.47
N ILE A 208 12.33 -20.10 -6.10
CA ILE A 208 13.66 -20.59 -6.51
C ILE A 208 13.97 -21.94 -5.87
N VAL A 209 13.69 -22.10 -4.57
CA VAL A 209 13.86 -23.38 -3.86
C VAL A 209 12.96 -24.44 -4.48
N ALA A 210 11.68 -24.13 -4.72
CA ALA A 210 10.75 -25.04 -5.37
C ALA A 210 11.23 -25.47 -6.77
N ALA A 211 11.72 -24.51 -7.58
CA ALA A 211 12.30 -24.81 -8.90
C ALA A 211 13.55 -25.70 -8.79
N LYS A 212 14.40 -25.47 -7.80
CA LYS A 212 15.60 -26.29 -7.54
C LYS A 212 15.25 -27.71 -7.12
N LEU A 213 14.20 -27.90 -6.30
CA LEU A 213 13.72 -29.22 -5.91
C LEU A 213 13.15 -30.01 -7.08
N LEU A 214 12.46 -29.33 -8.00
CA LEU A 214 11.93 -29.95 -9.22
C LEU A 214 13.04 -30.37 -10.19
N ASN A 215 14.17 -29.67 -10.22
CA ASN A 215 15.36 -30.02 -11.01
C ASN A 215 15.06 -30.43 -12.48
N GLY A 216 14.17 -29.71 -13.15
CA GLY A 216 13.78 -29.98 -14.54
C GLY A 216 12.71 -31.07 -14.72
N ALA A 217 12.12 -31.58 -13.63
CA ALA A 217 10.94 -32.44 -13.70
C ALA A 217 9.80 -31.77 -14.48
N PRO A 218 9.02 -32.53 -15.27
CA PRO A 218 7.88 -31.99 -15.97
C PRO A 218 6.85 -31.47 -14.98
N THR A 219 6.33 -30.27 -15.24
CA THR A 219 5.30 -29.65 -14.42
C THR A 219 3.97 -29.63 -15.15
N LYS A 220 2.87 -29.91 -14.45
CA LYS A 220 1.50 -29.75 -14.93
C LYS A 220 0.83 -28.58 -14.23
N GLU A 221 -0.08 -27.90 -14.92
CA GLU A 221 -0.94 -26.89 -14.29
C GLU A 221 -2.00 -27.58 -13.43
N VAL A 222 -2.10 -27.19 -12.17
CA VAL A 222 -3.00 -27.82 -11.18
C VAL A 222 -4.12 -26.89 -10.75
N ALA A 223 -3.84 -25.59 -10.67
CA ALA A 223 -4.83 -24.55 -10.41
C ALA A 223 -4.45 -23.26 -11.14
N LYS A 224 -5.31 -22.25 -11.05
CA LYS A 224 -5.10 -20.94 -11.67
C LYS A 224 -3.73 -20.40 -11.25
N GLU A 225 -2.85 -20.21 -12.24
CA GLU A 225 -1.45 -19.78 -12.08
C GLU A 225 -0.61 -20.66 -11.11
N MET A 226 -0.94 -21.94 -10.97
CA MET A 226 -0.21 -22.88 -10.11
C MET A 226 0.22 -24.10 -10.89
N VAL A 227 1.50 -24.46 -10.75
CA VAL A 227 2.07 -25.66 -11.35
C VAL A 227 2.57 -26.61 -10.28
N ALA A 228 2.42 -27.91 -10.53
CA ALA A 228 2.97 -28.97 -9.71
C ALA A 228 3.88 -29.87 -10.55
N GLY A 229 4.95 -30.35 -9.94
CA GLY A 229 5.77 -31.40 -10.51
C GLY A 229 6.18 -32.40 -9.44
N GLU A 230 6.54 -33.59 -9.88
CA GLU A 230 6.91 -34.68 -8.99
C GLU A 230 8.42 -34.87 -8.98
N THR A 231 8.96 -35.10 -7.80
CA THR A 231 10.37 -35.44 -7.60
C THR A 231 10.51 -36.49 -6.50
N THR A 232 11.70 -37.08 -6.38
CA THR A 232 12.02 -38.00 -5.30
C THR A 232 13.11 -37.39 -4.43
N ILE A 233 12.84 -37.25 -3.14
CA ILE A 233 13.81 -36.74 -2.16
C ILE A 233 14.00 -37.82 -1.11
N GLU A 234 15.23 -38.27 -0.92
CA GLU A 234 15.58 -39.30 0.09
C GLU A 234 14.70 -40.57 0.00
N GLY A 235 14.35 -40.98 -1.22
CA GLY A 235 13.51 -42.16 -1.47
C GLY A 235 12.01 -41.96 -1.23
N ARG A 236 11.56 -40.74 -0.95
CA ARG A 236 10.13 -40.38 -0.81
C ARG A 236 9.65 -39.61 -2.04
N ARG A 237 8.46 -39.95 -2.55
CA ARG A 237 7.75 -39.17 -3.56
C ARG A 237 7.35 -37.83 -2.94
N VAL A 238 7.70 -36.73 -3.61
CA VAL A 238 7.38 -35.37 -3.19
C VAL A 238 6.75 -34.65 -4.37
N ILE A 239 5.56 -34.10 -4.15
CA ILE A 239 4.88 -33.22 -5.09
C ILE A 239 5.23 -31.78 -4.71
N VAL A 240 5.91 -31.07 -5.59
CA VAL A 240 6.32 -29.68 -5.37
C VAL A 240 5.37 -28.77 -6.13
N ILE A 241 4.69 -27.90 -5.41
CA ILE A 241 3.75 -26.91 -5.95
C ILE A 241 4.43 -25.53 -5.94
N LYS A 242 4.30 -24.78 -7.02
CA LYS A 242 4.74 -23.37 -7.10
C LYS A 242 3.86 -22.55 -8.02
N ALA A 243 3.92 -21.22 -7.89
CA ALA A 243 3.28 -20.32 -8.84
C ALA A 243 3.85 -20.49 -10.26
N LEU A 244 3.00 -20.27 -11.25
CA LEU A 244 3.36 -20.18 -12.66
C LEU A 244 4.13 -18.87 -12.88
N GLY A 245 5.26 -18.95 -13.59
CA GLY A 245 6.06 -17.80 -13.96
C GLY A 245 6.57 -17.94 -15.39
N PRO A 246 7.18 -16.90 -15.98
CA PRO A 246 7.54 -15.61 -15.36
C PRO A 246 6.35 -14.65 -15.16
N GLY A 247 6.41 -13.80 -14.11
CA GLY A 247 5.39 -12.80 -13.80
C GLY A 247 5.23 -12.54 -12.31
N GLY A 248 4.41 -11.55 -11.94
CA GLY A 248 3.98 -11.30 -10.56
C GLY A 248 2.77 -12.16 -10.13
N SER A 249 2.68 -13.39 -10.64
CA SER A 249 1.60 -14.32 -10.35
C SER A 249 1.82 -14.99 -8.98
N VAL A 250 0.78 -14.99 -8.16
CA VAL A 250 0.77 -15.67 -6.85
C VAL A 250 -0.06 -16.95 -6.91
N GLY A 251 -1.05 -17.01 -7.81
CA GLY A 251 -1.94 -18.13 -8.00
C GLY A 251 -2.78 -18.51 -6.78
N ARG A 252 -3.43 -19.68 -6.87
CA ARG A 252 -4.31 -20.21 -5.81
C ARG A 252 -3.76 -21.51 -5.23
N PRO A 253 -2.89 -21.43 -4.21
CA PRO A 253 -2.29 -22.62 -3.62
C PRO A 253 -3.32 -23.51 -2.89
N GLY A 254 -4.39 -22.94 -2.32
CA GLY A 254 -5.47 -23.71 -1.71
C GLY A 254 -6.16 -24.63 -2.71
N ASP A 255 -6.65 -24.06 -3.81
CA ASP A 255 -7.28 -24.79 -4.92
C ASP A 255 -6.32 -25.85 -5.53
N ALA A 256 -5.02 -25.55 -5.59
CA ALA A 256 -4.01 -26.49 -6.07
C ALA A 256 -3.86 -27.70 -5.16
N ILE A 257 -3.84 -27.49 -3.84
CA ILE A 257 -3.74 -28.57 -2.86
C ILE A 257 -5.01 -29.42 -2.87
N GLU A 258 -6.19 -28.79 -2.90
CA GLU A 258 -7.47 -29.49 -2.92
C GLU A 258 -7.59 -30.42 -4.13
N ARG A 259 -7.26 -29.92 -5.33
CA ARG A 259 -7.26 -30.75 -6.56
C ARG A 259 -6.26 -31.88 -6.52
N LEU A 260 -5.06 -31.65 -5.99
CA LEU A 260 -4.06 -32.71 -5.88
C LEU A 260 -4.48 -33.79 -4.88
N LEU A 261 -5.14 -33.41 -3.78
CA LEU A 261 -5.69 -34.37 -2.82
C LEU A 261 -6.84 -35.18 -3.44
N GLU A 262 -7.69 -34.56 -4.25
CA GLU A 262 -8.75 -35.26 -4.98
C GLU A 262 -8.18 -36.21 -6.04
N GLU A 263 -7.14 -35.80 -6.78
CA GLU A 263 -6.49 -36.63 -7.80
C GLU A 263 -5.76 -37.85 -7.21
N GLU A 264 -5.22 -37.73 -5.99
CA GLU A 264 -4.45 -38.79 -5.32
C GLU A 264 -5.27 -39.59 -4.28
N ASP A 265 -6.61 -39.43 -4.24
CA ASP A 265 -7.50 -40.03 -3.22
C ASP A 265 -7.01 -39.79 -1.77
N GLY A 266 -6.41 -38.62 -1.53
CA GLY A 266 -5.87 -38.22 -0.22
C GLY A 266 -4.56 -38.90 0.20
N LYS A 267 -3.79 -39.46 -0.75
CA LYS A 267 -2.49 -40.12 -0.49
C LYS A 267 -1.27 -39.32 -0.92
#